data_AF-A0A933R4X8-F1
#
_entry.id   AF-A0A933R4X8-F1
#
_cell.length_a   1.000
_cell.length_b   1.000
_cell.length_c   1.000
_cell.angle_alpha   90.00
_cell.angle_beta   90.00
_cell.angle_gamma   90.00
#
_symmetry.space_group_name_H-M   'P 1'
#
loop_
_entity.id
_entity.type
_entity.pdbx_description
1 polymer ?
#
loop_
_entity_poly.entity_id
_entity_poly.type
_entity_poly.pdbx_seq_one_letter_code
_entity_poly.pdbx_strand_id
1 'polypeptide(L)' 'MQLKHFECDTVCGFMVQGYDRDEIYKIATDHVKKSHASANITDEMVQGLITTIETEPESK' A
#
# COMPACT_ATOMS: atom_id res chain seq x y z
N MET A 1 7.90 0.19 16.19
CA MET A 1 7.98 0.09 14.73
C MET A 1 6.59 0.40 14.18
N GLN A 2 6.49 1.14 13.07
CA GLN A 2 5.19 1.51 12.47
C GLN A 2 4.90 0.57 11.31
N LEU A 3 3.74 -0.09 11.31
CA LEU A 3 3.32 -0.93 10.19
C LEU A 3 2.78 -0.04 9.08
N LYS A 4 3.36 -0.14 7.88
CA LYS A 4 2.85 0.51 6.67
C LYS A 4 1.88 -0.42 5.98
N HIS A 5 0.85 0.16 5.39
CA HIS A 5 -0.23 -0.57 4.75
C HIS A 5 -0.63 0.15 3.48
N PHE A 6 -0.83 -0.63 2.43
CA PHE A 6 -1.45 -0.19 1.21
C PHE A 6 -2.62 -1.12 0.91
N GLU A 7 -3.76 -0.53 0.60
CA GLU A 7 -4.95 -1.21 0.11
C GLU A 7 -5.37 -0.53 -1.19
N CYS A 8 -5.56 -1.33 -2.24
CA CYS A 8 -6.13 -0.87 -3.50
C CYS A 8 -7.66 -0.77 -3.37
N ASP A 9 -8.38 -0.55 -4.46
CA ASP A 9 -9.83 -0.44 -4.42
C ASP A 9 -10.50 -1.75 -3.99
N THR A 10 -11.69 -1.66 -3.40
CA THR A 10 -12.49 -2.82 -2.93
C THR A 10 -12.82 -3.84 -4.02
N VAL A 11 -12.84 -3.42 -5.28
CA VAL A 11 -13.03 -4.31 -6.44
C VAL A 11 -11.76 -5.11 -6.74
N CYS A 12 -10.59 -4.52 -6.51
CA CYS A 12 -9.30 -5.16 -6.73
C CYS A 12 -8.94 -6.10 -5.58
N GLY A 13 -9.16 -5.64 -4.33
CA GLY A 13 -8.87 -6.42 -3.12
C GLY A 13 -7.38 -6.67 -2.86
N PHE A 14 -6.48 -6.00 -3.60
CA PHE A 14 -5.04 -6.10 -3.37
C PHE A 14 -4.63 -5.34 -2.11
N MET A 15 -3.91 -6.03 -1.24
CA MET A 15 -3.40 -5.48 0.01
C MET A 15 -1.93 -5.87 0.19
N VAL A 16 -1.12 -4.94 0.69
CA VAL A 16 0.23 -5.24 1.15
C VAL A 16 0.53 -4.48 2.46
N GLN A 17 1.24 -5.13 3.37
CA GLN A 17 1.64 -4.58 4.67
C GLN A 17 3.10 -4.92 4.97
N GLY A 18 3.80 -4.02 5.68
CA GLY A 18 5.20 -4.21 6.03
C GLY A 18 5.79 -3.03 6.79
N TYR A 19 7.00 -3.19 7.32
CA TYR A 19 7.66 -2.17 8.13
C TYR A 19 8.54 -1.21 7.31
N ASP A 20 8.92 -1.62 6.09
CA ASP A 20 9.69 -0.79 5.16
C ASP A 20 8.76 -0.09 4.17
N ARG A 21 8.78 1.25 4.17
CA ARG A 21 7.89 2.04 3.31
C ARG A 21 8.25 1.90 1.83
N ASP A 22 9.54 1.81 1.51
CA ASP A 22 10.02 1.75 0.13
C ASP A 22 9.68 0.42 -0.54
N GLU A 23 9.75 -0.69 0.20
CA GLU A 23 9.28 -1.99 -0.26
C GLU A 23 7.77 -1.99 -0.53
N ILE A 24 6.98 -1.46 0.40
CA ILE A 24 5.52 -1.35 0.24
C ILE A 24 5.15 -0.49 -0.97
N TYR A 25 5.83 0.65 -1.13
CA TYR A 25 5.63 1.53 -2.28
C TYR A 25 5.97 0.84 -3.61
N LYS A 26 7.09 0.10 -3.69
CA LYS A 26 7.47 -0.66 -4.90
C LYS A 26 6.42 -1.70 -5.27
N ILE A 27 5.95 -2.47 -4.29
CA ILE A 27 4.94 -3.52 -4.51
C ILE A 27 3.60 -2.91 -4.95
N ALA A 28 3.14 -1.86 -4.26
CA ALA A 28 1.92 -1.14 -4.61
C ALA A 28 2.00 -0.54 -6.03
N THR A 29 3.12 0.11 -6.36
CA THR A 29 3.33 0.74 -7.66
C THR A 29 3.37 -0.29 -8.79
N ASP A 30 4.06 -1.42 -8.59
CA ASP A 30 4.11 -2.51 -9.57
C ASP A 30 2.73 -3.11 -9.81
N HIS A 31 1.96 -3.35 -8.73
CA HIS A 31 0.60 -3.84 -8.82
C HIS A 31 -0.29 -2.88 -9.63
N VAL A 32 -0.28 -1.59 -9.29
CA VAL A 32 -1.10 -0.58 -9.95
C VAL A 32 -0.73 -0.44 -11.43
N LYS A 33 0.57 -0.39 -11.75
CA LYS A 33 1.04 -0.28 -13.14
C LYS A 33 0.67 -1.49 -14.00
N LYS A 34 0.59 -2.69 -13.42
CA LYS A 34 0.23 -3.93 -14.14
C LYS A 34 -1.27 -4.17 -14.22
N SER A 35 -1.99 -3.99 -13.12
CA SER A 35 -3.41 -4.35 -13.00
C SER A 35 -4.34 -3.20 -13.39
N HIS A 36 -3.86 -1.96 -13.29
CA HIS A 36 -4.61 -0.74 -13.59
C HIS A 36 -3.89 0.12 -14.65
N ALA A 37 -3.24 -0.51 -15.63
CA ALA A 37 -2.44 0.16 -16.66
C ALA A 37 -3.20 1.21 -17.49
N SER A 38 -4.53 1.08 -17.59
CA SER A 38 -5.42 2.02 -18.27
C SER A 38 -5.83 3.22 -17.40
N ALA A 39 -5.54 3.18 -16.10
CA ALA A 39 -5.76 4.30 -15.20
C ALA A 39 -4.53 5.22 -15.20
N ASN A 40 -4.75 6.53 -15.30
CA ASN A 40 -3.69 7.53 -15.25
C ASN A 40 -3.21 7.75 -13.81
N ILE A 41 -2.71 6.69 -13.17
CA ILE A 41 -2.29 6.71 -11.77
C ILE A 41 -0.84 7.16 -11.69
N THR A 42 -0.62 8.24 -10.95
CA THR A 42 0.72 8.78 -10.71
C THR A 42 1.35 8.15 -9.47
N ASP A 43 2.68 8.18 -9.42
CA ASP A 43 3.44 7.72 -8.26
C ASP A 43 3.05 8.48 -6.97
N GLU A 44 2.67 9.76 -7.06
CA GLU A 44 2.18 10.55 -5.93
C GLU A 44 0.86 10.03 -5.37
N MET A 45 -0.05 9.57 -6.25
CA MET A 45 -1.32 8.96 -5.83
C MET A 45 -1.06 7.66 -5.05
N VAL A 46 -0.17 6.80 -5.54
CA VAL A 46 0.18 5.55 -4.86
C VAL A 46 0.80 5.82 -3.49
N GLN A 47 1.70 6.81 -3.38
CA GLN A 47 2.29 7.19 -2.10
C GLN A 47 1.26 7.72 -1.10
N GLY A 48 0.26 8.47 -1.56
CA GLY A 48 -0.82 9.00 -0.73
C GLY A 48 -1.74 7.92 -0.14
N LEU A 49 -1.80 6.75 -0.78
CA LEU A 49 -2.60 5.59 -0.32
C LEU A 49 -1.87 4.74 0.72
N ILE A 50 -0.55 4.93 0.91
CA ILE A 50 0.20 4.20 1.92
C ILE A 50 -0.09 4.81 3.29
N THR A 51 -0.88 4.11 4.09
CA THR A 51 -1.22 4.50 5.45
C THR A 51 -0.31 3.82 6.46
N THR A 52 -0.33 4.34 7.69
CA THR A 52 0.33 3.71 8.82
C THR A 52 -0.73 3.13 9.73
N ILE A 53 -0.63 1.84 10.01
CA ILE A 53 -1.47 1.18 11.00
C ILE A 53 -0.71 1.22 12.32
N GLU A 54 -1.32 1.83 13.33
CA GLU A 54 -0.87 1.71 14.71
C GLU A 54 -1.21 0.29 15.17
N THR A 55 -0.21 -0.58 15.20
CA THR A 55 -0.37 -1.89 15.85
C THR A 55 -0.43 -1.63 17.34
N GLU A 56 -1.62 -1.75 17.96
CA GLU A 56 -1.72 -1.79 19.41
C GLU A 56 -0.73 -2.84 19.94
N PRO A 57 0.09 -2.54 20.96
CA PRO A 57 0.94 -3.56 21.55
C PRO A 57 0.01 -4.64 22.11
N GLU A 58 0.14 -5.87 21.60
CA GLU A 58 -0.58 -7.03 22.11
C GLU A 58 -0.48 -7.03 23.65
N SER A 59 -1.61 -6.81 24.32
CA SER A 59 -1.70 -6.93 25.77
C SER A 59 -1.43 -8.40 26.11
N LYS A 60 -0.27 -8.65 26.73
CA LYS A 60 0.12 -9.94 27.28
C LYS A 60 -0.79 -10.36 28.43
#